data_AF-A0A8T1Q4E4-F1
#
_entry.id   AF-A0A8T1Q4E4-F1
#
_cell.length_a   1.000
_cell.length_b   1.000
_cell.length_c   1.000
_cell.angle_alpha   90.00
_cell.angle_beta   90.00
_cell.angle_gamma   90.00
#
_symmetry.space_group_name_H-M   'P 1'
#
loop_
_entity.id
_entity.type
_entity.pdbx_description
1 polymer ?
#
loop_
_entity_poly.entity_id
_entity_poly.type
_entity_poly.pdbx_seq_one_letter_code
_entity_poly.pdbx_strand_id
1 'polypeptide(L)'
;MGGDEEWRKTADTHKMKPEDVKAAGLEGSKRPPGQHPGEVLHQRSRLPFSYKTMAIGGLLITASIAYFTLYLKKKPEASARDVAKVTIGAAEPEDTRPRK
;
A
#
# COMPACT_ATOMS: atom_id res chain seq x y z
N MET A 1 28.39 -41.26 27.22
CA MET A 1 29.13 -40.36 26.30
C MET A 1 28.14 -39.90 25.24
N GLY A 2 27.82 -38.60 25.16
CA GLY A 2 26.81 -38.13 24.19
C GLY A 2 26.39 -36.65 24.31
N GLY A 3 27.09 -35.82 25.06
CA GLY A 3 26.78 -34.39 25.22
C GLY A 3 27.58 -33.47 24.29
N ASP A 4 28.74 -33.91 23.80
CA ASP A 4 29.71 -33.01 23.15
C ASP A 4 29.45 -32.79 21.65
N GLU A 5 28.48 -33.50 21.07
CA GLU A 5 28.15 -33.46 19.64
C GLU A 5 26.78 -32.84 19.33
N GLU A 6 26.00 -32.50 20.36
CA GLU A 6 24.64 -31.99 20.21
C GLU A 6 24.61 -30.60 19.53
N TRP A 7 25.65 -29.79 19.75
CA TRP A 7 25.82 -28.48 19.10
C TRP A 7 25.87 -28.58 17.57
N ARG A 8 26.29 -29.74 17.01
CA ARG A 8 26.33 -29.96 15.56
C ARG A 8 24.94 -30.02 14.93
N LYS A 9 23.90 -30.34 15.70
CA LYS A 9 22.51 -30.39 15.22
C LYS A 9 21.88 -29.01 15.10
N THR A 10 22.36 -28.04 15.87
CA THR A 10 21.83 -26.67 15.94
C THR A 10 22.76 -25.61 15.31
N ALA A 11 23.86 -26.03 14.69
CA ALA A 11 24.84 -25.14 14.08
C ALA A 11 24.28 -24.38 12.86
N ASP A 12 24.47 -23.05 12.82
CA ASP A 12 24.03 -22.23 11.69
C ASP A 12 24.95 -22.42 10.47
N THR A 13 24.53 -23.30 9.56
CA THR A 13 25.26 -23.62 8.31
C THR A 13 25.03 -22.60 7.20
N HIS A 14 24.23 -21.54 7.42
CA HIS A 14 23.83 -20.60 6.36
C HIS A 14 24.98 -19.69 5.87
N LYS A 15 26.06 -19.54 6.64
CA LYS A 15 27.25 -18.74 6.26
C LYS A 15 28.47 -19.58 5.88
N MET A 16 28.38 -20.90 5.97
CA MET A 16 29.48 -21.81 5.61
C MET A 16 29.41 -22.18 4.13
N LYS A 17 30.57 -22.43 3.51
CA LYS A 17 30.62 -23.02 2.17
C LYS A 17 30.15 -24.48 2.26
N PRO A 18 29.51 -25.01 1.20
CA PRO A 18 28.99 -26.38 1.21
C PRO A 18 30.07 -27.45 1.47
N GLU A 19 31.32 -27.18 1.08
CA GLU A 19 32.47 -28.04 1.35
C GLU A 19 32.82 -28.08 2.84
N ASP A 20 32.79 -26.93 3.52
CA ASP A 20 33.09 -26.80 4.95
C ASP A 20 31.99 -27.45 5.82
N VAL A 21 30.72 -27.36 5.40
CA VAL A 21 29.58 -28.01 6.07
C VAL A 21 29.72 -29.53 6.03
N LYS A 22 30.18 -30.07 4.90
CA LYS A 22 30.43 -31.50 4.72
C LYS A 22 31.63 -31.98 5.53
N ALA A 23 32.72 -31.21 5.55
CA ALA A 23 33.91 -31.50 6.35
C ALA A 23 33.62 -31.49 7.87
N ALA A 24 32.72 -30.60 8.32
CA ALA A 24 32.31 -30.50 9.73
C ALA A 24 31.19 -31.47 10.15
N GLY A 25 30.66 -32.28 9.22
CA GLY A 25 29.57 -33.23 9.50
C GLY A 25 28.23 -32.57 9.85
N LEU A 26 28.01 -31.32 9.39
CA LEU A 26 26.85 -30.49 9.74
C LEU A 26 25.68 -30.63 8.75
N GLU A 27 25.69 -31.68 7.90
CA GLU A 27 24.65 -31.90 6.88
C GLU A 27 23.25 -32.04 7.48
N GLY A 28 23.13 -32.65 8.67
CA GLY A 28 21.87 -32.77 9.40
C GLY A 28 21.35 -31.48 10.02
N SER A 29 22.18 -30.43 10.11
CA SER A 29 21.78 -29.09 10.57
C SER A 29 21.46 -28.14 9.41
N LYS A 30 21.58 -28.61 8.17
CA LYS A 30 21.18 -27.85 6.99
C LYS A 30 19.68 -27.63 7.01
N ARG A 31 19.27 -26.36 7.08
CA ARG A 31 17.84 -26.01 6.99
C ARG A 31 17.27 -26.48 5.64
N PRO A 32 16.04 -27.00 5.61
CA PRO A 32 15.43 -27.47 4.38
C PRO A 32 15.33 -26.32 3.36
N PRO A 33 15.65 -26.57 2.08
CA PRO A 33 15.54 -25.57 1.03
C PRO A 33 14.07 -25.10 0.92
N GLY A 34 13.85 -23.79 0.92
CA GLY A 34 12.50 -23.19 0.83
C GLY A 34 11.92 -22.67 2.15
N GLN A 35 12.58 -22.86 3.29
CA GLN A 35 12.23 -22.11 4.50
C GLN A 35 12.78 -20.68 4.39
N HIS A 36 11.88 -19.74 4.12
CA HIS A 36 12.16 -18.31 4.25
C HIS A 36 12.28 -17.99 5.75
N PRO A 37 13.50 -17.74 6.29
CA PRO A 37 13.61 -17.30 7.67
C PRO A 37 12.83 -16.00 7.78
N GLY A 38 11.95 -15.89 8.78
CA GLY A 38 11.05 -14.74 8.93
C GLY A 38 11.79 -13.44 8.66
N GLU A 39 11.28 -12.66 7.70
CA GLU A 39 11.87 -11.38 7.33
C GLU A 39 11.92 -10.50 8.59
N VAL A 40 13.14 -10.17 9.04
CA VAL A 40 13.35 -9.14 10.06
C VAL A 40 12.80 -7.83 9.48
N LEU A 41 12.22 -6.95 10.30
CA LEU A 41 11.59 -5.69 9.86
C LEU A 41 12.47 -4.86 8.90
N HIS A 42 13.79 -4.96 9.01
CA HIS A 42 14.79 -4.28 8.18
C HIS A 42 15.21 -5.05 6.91
N GLN A 43 14.87 -6.33 6.80
CA GLN A 43 15.20 -7.22 5.68
C GLN A 43 13.96 -7.58 4.85
N ARG A 44 12.85 -6.86 5.01
CA ARG A 44 11.68 -7.03 4.14
C ARG A 44 12.00 -6.43 2.77
N SER A 45 12.45 -7.27 1.84
CA SER A 45 12.78 -6.83 0.47
C SER A 45 11.52 -6.49 -0.34
N ARG A 46 10.34 -6.99 0.08
CA ARG A 46 9.10 -6.83 -0.66
C ARG A 46 7.98 -6.27 0.24
N LEU A 47 7.50 -5.08 -0.12
CA LEU A 47 6.29 -4.51 0.43
C LEU A 47 5.08 -5.42 0.11
N PRO A 48 4.04 -5.44 0.98
CA PRO A 48 2.86 -6.29 0.78
C PRO A 48 2.08 -5.95 -0.51
N PHE A 49 2.30 -4.75 -1.05
CA PHE A 49 1.70 -4.29 -2.30
C PHE A 49 2.78 -3.71 -3.22
N SER A 50 2.59 -3.88 -4.52
CA SER A 50 3.48 -3.28 -5.53
C SER A 50 3.36 -1.76 -5.52
N TYR A 51 4.43 -1.05 -5.92
CA TYR A 51 4.41 0.40 -6.09
C TYR A 51 3.28 0.87 -7.01
N LYS A 52 2.97 0.10 -8.07
CA LYS A 52 1.87 0.42 -8.99
C LYS A 52 0.52 0.37 -8.28
N THR A 53 0.29 -0.67 -7.47
CA THR A 53 -0.94 -0.82 -6.68
C THR A 53 -1.09 0.32 -5.67
N MET A 54 -0.02 0.69 -4.98
CA MET A 54 -0.02 1.82 -4.05
C MET A 54 -0.30 3.14 -4.75
N ALA A 55 0.33 3.39 -5.91
CA ALA A 55 0.11 4.61 -6.69
C ALA A 55 -1.34 4.74 -7.17
N ILE A 56 -1.91 3.67 -7.73
CA ILE A 56 -3.31 3.64 -8.17
C ILE A 56 -4.26 3.85 -6.98
N GLY A 57 -4.02 3.15 -5.86
CA GLY A 57 -4.82 3.29 -4.65
C GLY A 57 -4.80 4.71 -4.09
N GLY A 58 -3.61 5.32 -4.00
CA GLY A 58 -3.46 6.70 -3.55
C GLY A 58 -4.21 7.69 -4.45
N LEU A 59 -4.07 7.55 -5.78
CA LEU A 59 -4.73 8.42 -6.74
C LEU A 59 -6.26 8.31 -6.66
N LEU A 60 -6.79 7.09 -6.51
CA LEU A 60 -8.23 6.87 -6.33
C LEU A 60 -8.76 7.53 -5.06
N ILE A 61 -8.06 7.36 -3.92
CA ILE A 61 -8.45 7.97 -2.65
C ILE A 61 -8.46 9.50 -2.77
N THR A 62 -7.39 10.09 -3.33
CA THR A 62 -7.31 11.54 -3.52
C THR A 62 -8.41 12.05 -4.44
N ALA A 63 -8.66 11.37 -5.56
CA ALA A 63 -9.72 11.75 -6.50
C ALA A 63 -11.12 11.68 -5.86
N SER A 64 -11.40 10.64 -5.06
CA SER A 64 -12.67 10.53 -4.35
C SER A 64 -12.85 11.67 -3.34
N ILE A 65 -11.83 11.97 -2.52
CA ILE A 65 -11.90 13.07 -1.55
C ILE A 65 -12.07 14.41 -2.29
N ALA A 66 -11.30 14.65 -3.35
CA ALA A 66 -11.43 15.85 -4.17
C ALA A 66 -12.84 15.99 -4.78
N TYR A 67 -13.41 14.90 -5.31
CA TYR A 67 -14.76 14.91 -5.84
C TYR A 67 -15.81 15.22 -4.77
N PHE A 68 -15.76 14.56 -3.61
CA PHE A 68 -16.73 14.82 -2.53
C PHE A 68 -16.60 16.21 -1.95
N THR A 69 -15.37 16.70 -1.77
CA THR A 69 -15.14 18.07 -1.30
C THR A 69 -15.70 19.09 -2.28
N LEU A 70 -15.44 18.94 -3.58
CA LEU A 70 -16.02 19.80 -4.60
C LEU A 70 -17.54 19.68 -4.66
N TYR A 71 -18.10 18.47 -4.52
CA TYR A 71 -19.55 18.26 -4.54
C TYR A 71 -20.24 18.92 -3.34
N LEU A 72 -19.72 18.70 -2.13
CA LEU A 72 -20.31 19.23 -0.90
C LEU A 72 -20.06 20.72 -0.70
N LYS A 73 -18.95 21.25 -1.23
CA LYS A 73 -18.60 22.68 -1.18
C LYS A 73 -18.93 23.40 -2.47
N LYS A 74 -19.63 22.75 -3.41
CA LYS A 74 -20.04 23.39 -4.66
C LYS A 74 -20.86 24.62 -4.31
N LYS A 75 -20.45 25.80 -4.78
CA LYS A 75 -21.28 26.99 -4.65
C LYS A 75 -22.59 26.76 -5.41
N PRO A 76 -23.74 27.18 -4.86
CA PRO A 76 -24.98 27.13 -5.62
C PRO A 76 -24.84 28.05 -6.83
N GLU A 77 -24.81 27.46 -8.01
CA GLU A 77 -24.75 28.18 -9.27
C GLU A 77 -26.15 28.60 -9.68
N ALA A 78 -26.27 29.77 -10.32
CA ALA A 78 -27.51 30.15 -10.98
C ALA A 78 -27.85 29.09 -12.03
N SER A 79 -29.09 28.58 -12.02
CA SER A 79 -29.51 27.60 -13.00
C SER A 79 -29.48 28.22 -14.39
N ALA A 80 -29.23 27.43 -15.44
CA ALA A 80 -29.32 27.90 -16.83
C ALA A 80 -30.69 28.54 -17.13
N ARG A 81 -31.74 28.08 -16.45
CA ARG A 81 -33.08 28.68 -16.50
C ARG A 81 -33.11 30.09 -15.90
N ASP A 82 -32.43 30.29 -14.78
CA ASP A 82 -32.36 31.59 -14.11
C ASP A 82 -31.58 32.58 -14.99
N VAL A 83 -30.48 32.15 -15.62
CA VAL A 83 -29.74 32.93 -16.62
C VAL A 83 -30.62 33.30 -17.82
N ALA A 84 -31.39 32.35 -18.35
CA ALA A 84 -32.29 32.60 -19.48
C ALA A 84 -33.35 33.66 -19.14
N LYS A 85 -33.97 33.57 -17.95
CA LYS A 85 -34.92 34.58 -17.48
C LYS A 85 -34.29 35.97 -17.40
N VAL A 86 -33.04 36.07 -16.92
CA VAL A 86 -32.31 37.34 -16.87
C VAL A 86 -32.09 37.89 -18.27
N THR A 87 -31.67 37.04 -19.22
CA THR A 87 -31.40 37.48 -20.60
C THR A 87 -32.64 37.99 -21.34
N ILE A 88 -33.82 37.44 -21.04
CA ILE A 88 -35.09 37.87 -21.67
C ILE A 88 -35.81 38.97 -20.88
N GLY A 89 -35.19 39.48 -19.80
CA GLY A 89 -35.78 40.52 -18.94
C GLY A 89 -36.97 40.07 -18.10
N ALA A 90 -37.20 38.76 -17.96
CA ALA A 90 -38.30 38.17 -17.19
C ALA A 90 -37.82 37.60 -15.84
N ALA A 91 -36.64 38.00 -15.37
CA ALA A 91 -36.10 37.55 -14.10
C ALA A 91 -36.71 38.31 -12.93
N GLU A 92 -37.04 37.57 -11.88
CA GLU A 92 -37.37 38.13 -10.58
C GLU A 92 -36.09 38.25 -9.72
N PRO A 93 -36.05 39.13 -8.71
CA PRO A 93 -34.88 39.27 -7.83
C PRO A 93 -34.44 37.94 -7.19
N GLU A 94 -35.39 37.01 -7.02
CA GLU A 94 -35.19 35.69 -6.47
C GLU A 94 -34.41 34.74 -7.41
N ASP A 95 -34.48 34.97 -8.72
CA ASP A 95 -33.73 34.21 -9.73
C ASP A 95 -32.26 34.67 -9.83
N THR A 96 -31.91 35.83 -9.29
CA THR A 96 -30.54 36.38 -9.35
C THR A 96 -29.64 36.02 -8.16
N ARG A 97 -30.17 35.32 -7.14
CA ARG A 97 -29.42 34.94 -5.94
C ARG A 97 -29.09 33.44 -5.90
N PRO A 98 -27.93 33.05 -5.35
CA PRO A 98 -27.61 31.64 -5.13
C PRO A 98 -28.69 30.98 -4.25
N ARG A 99 -29.28 29.88 -4.71
CA ARG A 99 -30.23 29.09 -3.91
C ARG A 99 -29.46 28.39 -2.79
N LYS A 100 -29.97 28.41 -1.55
CA LYS A 100 -29.32 27.71 -0.43
C LYS A 100 -29.39 26.20 -0.59
#